data_AF-A0A8J4U1G0-F1
#
_entry.id   AF-A0A8J4U1G0-F1
#
_cell.length_a   1.000
_cell.length_b   1.000
_cell.length_c   1.000
_cell.angle_alpha   90.00
_cell.angle_beta   90.00
_cell.angle_gamma   90.00
#
_symmetry.space_group_name_H-M   'P 1'
#
loop_
_entity.id
_entity.type
_entity.pdbx_description
1 polymer ?
#
loop_
_entity_poly.entity_id
_entity_poly.type
_entity_poly.pdbx_seq_one_letter_code
_entity_poly.pdbx_strand_id
1 'polypeptide(L)'
;MPKKKTGARKKAESRKEREKQNRANREHVDVAKHPCNMSMDCDKCLRRQKNRAFCYFCSSVQKLPMCAQCGKTKCMKSSDCVIKHPGVHSTGMGMVGAICDFCEAWVCHGRKCLSTHACSCPLSDADCIECDRSVWEHGGRIFRCSFCHNFLCEDDQFEHQASCQVLEAETFKCVSCNRLGQHSCLRCKACFCDEHARSKVFKQEKGKAPPCPKCGHQTQETKDLSMS
;
A
#
# COMPACT_ATOMS: atom_id res chain seq x y z
N MET A 1 16.12 -25.90 -31.43
CA MET A 1 14.95 -25.05 -31.09
C MET A 1 14.75 -25.02 -29.58
N PRO A 2 14.58 -23.84 -28.95
CA PRO A 2 14.21 -23.78 -27.53
C PRO A 2 12.89 -24.53 -27.32
N LYS A 3 12.83 -25.44 -26.34
CA LYS A 3 11.62 -26.22 -26.06
C LYS A 3 10.45 -25.28 -25.80
N LYS A 4 9.33 -25.48 -26.50
CA LYS A 4 8.10 -24.68 -26.39
C LYS A 4 7.64 -24.72 -24.92
N LYS A 5 7.54 -23.56 -24.27
CA LYS A 5 7.12 -23.47 -22.86
C LYS A 5 5.72 -24.06 -22.69
N THR A 6 5.53 -24.91 -21.68
CA THR A 6 4.22 -25.46 -21.31
C THR A 6 3.25 -24.35 -20.92
N GLY A 7 1.94 -24.61 -21.02
CA GLY A 7 0.90 -23.65 -20.61
C GLY A 7 1.03 -23.24 -19.13
N ALA A 8 1.37 -24.19 -18.26
CA ALA A 8 1.63 -23.93 -16.84
C ALA A 8 2.82 -22.97 -16.64
N ARG A 9 3.94 -23.20 -17.36
CA ARG A 9 5.12 -22.34 -17.27
C ARG A 9 4.83 -20.92 -17.77
N LYS A 10 4.07 -20.77 -18.85
CA LYS A 10 3.63 -19.46 -19.34
C LYS A 10 2.77 -18.70 -18.32
N LYS A 11 1.83 -19.40 -17.67
CA LYS A 11 0.98 -18.82 -16.60
C LYS A 11 1.81 -18.40 -15.38
N ALA A 12 2.76 -19.21 -14.96
CA ALA A 12 3.65 -18.90 -13.84
C ALA A 12 4.53 -17.66 -14.12
N GLU A 13 5.13 -17.58 -15.31
CA GLU A 13 5.92 -16.42 -15.73
C GLU A 13 5.07 -15.15 -15.80
N SER A 14 3.86 -15.22 -16.37
CA SER A 14 2.92 -14.10 -16.40
C SER A 14 2.49 -13.65 -15.00
N ARG A 15 2.24 -14.59 -14.07
CA ARG A 15 1.93 -14.27 -12.67
C ARG A 15 3.10 -13.56 -11.99
N LYS A 16 4.33 -14.05 -12.17
CA LYS A 16 5.54 -13.45 -11.60
C LYS A 16 5.77 -12.02 -12.11
N GLU A 17 5.55 -11.79 -13.40
CA GLU A 17 5.65 -10.45 -13.98
C GLU A 17 4.58 -9.51 -13.40
N ARG A 18 3.33 -9.98 -13.26
CA ARG A 18 2.26 -9.20 -12.63
C ARG A 18 2.55 -8.89 -11.16
N GLU A 19 3.08 -9.83 -10.40
CA GLU A 19 3.50 -9.60 -9.01
C GLU A 19 4.61 -8.56 -8.92
N LYS A 20 5.59 -8.61 -9.84
CA LYS A 20 6.65 -7.61 -9.94
C LYS A 20 6.08 -6.22 -10.23
N GLN A 21 5.15 -6.10 -11.16
CA GLN A 21 4.46 -4.85 -11.48
C GLN A 21 3.62 -4.34 -10.29
N ASN A 22 2.88 -5.23 -9.62
CA ASN A 22 2.12 -4.88 -8.43
C ASN A 22 3.02 -4.35 -7.31
N ARG A 23 4.18 -4.97 -7.09
CA ARG A 23 5.17 -4.50 -6.10
C ARG A 23 5.73 -3.13 -6.48
N ALA A 24 6.10 -2.93 -7.73
CA ALA A 24 6.60 -1.64 -8.21
C ALA A 24 5.55 -0.52 -8.09
N ASN A 25 4.29 -0.83 -8.40
CA ASN A 25 3.20 0.15 -8.32
C ASN A 25 2.73 0.39 -6.88
N ARG A 26 3.14 -0.44 -5.92
CA ARG A 26 2.61 -0.40 -4.56
C ARG A 26 2.86 0.94 -3.90
N GLU A 27 4.03 1.54 -4.10
CA GLU A 27 4.41 2.86 -3.54
C GLU A 27 3.57 4.01 -4.10
N HIS A 28 3.04 3.87 -5.32
CA HIS A 28 2.21 4.88 -5.99
C HIS A 28 0.71 4.78 -5.67
N VAL A 29 0.28 3.75 -4.94
CA VAL A 29 -1.12 3.65 -4.52
C VAL A 29 -1.38 4.65 -3.39
N ASP A 30 -2.29 5.58 -3.65
CA ASP A 30 -2.85 6.46 -2.62
C ASP A 30 -3.75 5.64 -1.69
N VAL A 31 -3.15 5.18 -0.59
CA VAL A 31 -3.81 4.34 0.41
C VAL A 31 -5.01 5.06 1.02
N ALA A 32 -4.98 6.39 1.17
CA ALA A 32 -6.08 7.14 1.77
C ALA A 32 -7.33 7.20 0.87
N LYS A 33 -7.13 7.16 -0.45
CA LYS A 33 -8.23 7.17 -1.44
C LYS A 33 -8.67 5.79 -1.90
N HIS A 34 -7.94 4.73 -1.54
CA HIS A 34 -8.28 3.38 -1.98
C HIS A 34 -9.55 2.87 -1.27
N PRO A 35 -10.49 2.18 -1.95
CA PRO A 35 -11.76 1.78 -1.35
C PRO A 35 -11.66 0.98 -0.05
N CYS A 36 -10.63 0.15 0.10
CA CYS A 36 -10.36 -0.60 1.35
C CYS A 36 -10.01 0.27 2.56
N ASN A 37 -9.70 1.55 2.35
CA ASN A 37 -9.32 2.48 3.41
C ASN A 37 -10.12 3.79 3.39
N MET A 38 -11.24 3.80 2.64
CA MET A 38 -12.17 4.92 2.65
C MET A 38 -12.79 5.10 4.04
N SER A 39 -13.23 6.33 4.34
CA SER A 39 -13.97 6.59 5.58
C SER A 39 -15.33 5.87 5.55
N MET A 40 -15.74 5.37 6.71
CA MET A 40 -17.04 4.73 6.94
C MET A 40 -17.56 5.15 8.31
N ASP A 41 -18.81 5.62 8.34
CA ASP A 41 -19.53 5.89 9.59
C ASP A 41 -20.39 4.69 9.91
N CYS A 42 -20.35 4.23 11.16
CA CYS A 42 -21.09 3.04 11.54
C CYS A 42 -22.60 3.32 11.66
N ASP A 43 -23.43 2.57 10.93
CA ASP A 43 -24.90 2.68 10.98
C ASP A 43 -25.52 2.47 12.38
N LYS A 44 -24.80 1.78 13.30
CA LYS A 44 -25.27 1.43 14.64
C LYS A 44 -24.77 2.38 15.72
N CYS A 45 -23.46 2.59 15.80
CA CYS A 45 -22.85 3.40 16.88
C CYS A 45 -22.41 4.80 16.44
N LEU A 46 -22.59 5.14 15.16
CA LEU A 46 -22.27 6.44 14.55
C LEU A 46 -20.79 6.87 14.64
N ARG A 47 -19.92 5.99 15.15
CA ARG A 47 -18.47 6.26 15.17
C ARG A 47 -17.90 6.11 13.78
N ARG A 48 -16.99 7.04 13.45
CA ARG A 48 -16.22 7.04 12.21
C ARG A 48 -15.04 6.09 12.33
N GLN A 49 -14.81 5.31 11.27
CA GLN A 49 -13.69 4.38 11.11
C GLN A 49 -13.32 4.28 9.62
N LYS A 50 -12.36 3.42 9.28
CA LYS A 50 -12.12 3.06 7.87
C LYS A 50 -13.04 1.91 7.45
N ASN A 51 -13.21 1.75 6.14
CA ASN A 51 -14.05 0.71 5.56
C ASN A 51 -13.55 -0.68 5.96
N ARG A 52 -14.30 -1.39 6.80
CA ARG A 52 -13.99 -2.74 7.31
C ARG A 52 -15.22 -3.63 7.18
N ALA A 53 -15.03 -4.94 7.27
CA ALA A 53 -16.12 -5.92 7.21
C ALA A 53 -17.12 -5.74 8.37
N PHE A 54 -16.64 -5.29 9.52
CA PHE A 54 -17.43 -4.98 10.70
C PHE A 54 -16.90 -3.72 11.39
N CYS A 55 -17.71 -3.14 12.26
CA CYS A 55 -17.30 -2.01 13.07
C CYS A 55 -16.37 -2.46 14.21
N TYR A 56 -15.20 -1.86 14.34
CA TYR A 56 -14.25 -2.27 15.41
C TYR A 56 -14.69 -1.79 16.80
N PHE A 57 -15.65 -0.87 16.87
CA PHE A 57 -16.15 -0.35 18.14
C PHE A 57 -17.35 -1.13 18.71
N CYS A 58 -18.19 -1.70 17.85
CA CYS A 58 -19.44 -2.35 18.28
C CYS A 58 -19.74 -3.66 17.55
N SER A 59 -18.80 -4.13 16.73
CA SER A 59 -18.86 -5.37 15.95
C SER A 59 -20.03 -5.48 14.97
N SER A 60 -20.77 -4.40 14.72
CA SER A 60 -21.87 -4.41 13.76
C SER A 60 -21.38 -4.38 12.32
N VAL A 61 -22.05 -5.12 11.46
CA VAL A 61 -21.88 -5.06 10.01
C VAL A 61 -22.68 -3.88 9.44
N GLN A 62 -22.12 -3.18 8.45
CA GLN A 62 -22.82 -2.07 7.78
C GLN A 62 -24.00 -2.58 6.94
N LYS A 63 -25.11 -1.83 6.93
CA LYS A 63 -26.27 -2.13 6.08
C LYS A 63 -25.93 -1.98 4.61
N LEU A 64 -25.12 -0.98 4.27
CA LEU A 64 -24.61 -0.73 2.92
C LEU A 64 -23.08 -0.78 2.92
N PRO A 65 -22.50 -1.99 2.97
CA PRO A 65 -21.06 -2.15 3.02
C PRO A 65 -20.48 -1.69 1.65
N MET A 66 -19.22 -1.23 1.61
CA MET A 66 -18.50 -0.78 0.39
C MET A 66 -17.35 -1.72 -0.04
N CYS A 67 -17.31 -2.15 -1.31
CA CYS A 67 -16.31 -3.13 -1.76
C CYS A 67 -14.89 -2.55 -1.69
N ALA A 68 -13.99 -3.25 -1.02
CA ALA A 68 -12.59 -2.85 -0.80
C ALA A 68 -11.76 -2.69 -2.10
N GLN A 69 -12.22 -3.26 -3.21
CA GLN A 69 -11.54 -3.17 -4.51
C GLN A 69 -12.17 -2.14 -5.46
N CYS A 70 -13.49 -2.15 -5.61
CA CYS A 70 -14.17 -1.33 -6.63
C CYS A 70 -15.04 -0.21 -6.06
N GLY A 71 -15.16 -0.08 -4.74
CA GLY A 71 -15.94 0.97 -4.09
C GLY A 71 -17.46 0.87 -4.27
N LYS A 72 -17.96 -0.20 -4.92
CA LYS A 72 -19.40 -0.37 -5.14
C LYS A 72 -20.10 -0.83 -3.85
N THR A 73 -21.26 -0.24 -3.59
CA THR A 73 -22.21 -0.60 -2.51
C THR A 73 -23.46 -1.34 -3.02
N LYS A 74 -23.52 -1.58 -4.34
CA LYS A 74 -24.55 -2.39 -4.99
C LYS A 74 -23.94 -3.24 -6.10
N CYS A 75 -24.35 -4.50 -6.17
CA CYS A 75 -24.02 -5.39 -7.26
C CYS A 75 -25.13 -5.29 -8.31
N MET A 76 -24.81 -4.63 -9.42
CA MET A 76 -25.68 -4.60 -10.59
C MET A 76 -25.63 -5.94 -11.31
N LYS A 77 -26.59 -6.22 -12.20
CA LYS A 77 -26.51 -7.33 -13.16
C LYS A 77 -25.29 -7.13 -14.06
N SER A 78 -24.12 -7.55 -13.58
CA SER A 78 -22.84 -7.42 -14.23
C SER A 78 -22.40 -8.77 -14.76
N SER A 79 -21.85 -8.81 -15.96
CA SER A 79 -21.34 -10.03 -16.60
C SER A 79 -20.17 -10.67 -15.83
N ASP A 80 -19.45 -9.90 -15.02
CA ASP A 80 -18.27 -10.37 -14.28
C ASP A 80 -18.60 -10.84 -12.84
N CYS A 81 -19.86 -10.82 -12.42
CA CYS A 81 -20.25 -11.36 -11.12
C CYS A 81 -20.17 -12.89 -11.13
N VAL A 82 -19.56 -13.51 -10.11
CA VAL A 82 -19.52 -14.99 -9.99
C VAL A 82 -20.84 -15.58 -9.49
N ILE A 83 -21.75 -14.75 -8.98
CA ILE A 83 -23.10 -15.13 -8.55
C ILE A 83 -24.12 -14.46 -9.45
N LYS A 84 -25.15 -15.19 -9.86
CA LYS A 84 -26.29 -14.64 -10.61
C LYS A 84 -27.21 -13.88 -9.65
N HIS A 85 -27.52 -12.64 -9.99
CA HIS A 85 -28.53 -11.83 -9.29
C HIS A 85 -29.80 -11.75 -10.17
N PRO A 86 -30.84 -12.57 -9.89
CA PRO A 86 -32.05 -12.63 -10.72
C PRO A 86 -32.92 -11.40 -10.48
N GLY A 87 -33.08 -10.54 -11.51
CA GLY A 87 -34.08 -9.47 -11.53
C GLY A 87 -33.86 -8.29 -10.58
N VAL A 88 -32.87 -8.35 -9.68
CA VAL A 88 -32.63 -7.31 -8.65
C VAL A 88 -31.16 -6.96 -8.51
N HIS A 89 -30.89 -5.73 -8.09
CA HIS A 89 -29.56 -5.34 -7.61
C HIS A 89 -29.35 -5.89 -6.21
N SER A 90 -28.26 -6.64 -6.00
CA SER A 90 -27.93 -7.12 -4.66
C SER A 90 -27.18 -6.04 -3.88
N THR A 91 -27.59 -5.82 -2.63
CA THR A 91 -27.01 -4.85 -1.71
C THR A 91 -26.72 -5.54 -0.37
N GLY A 92 -26.10 -4.83 0.58
CA GLY A 92 -25.87 -5.35 1.92
C GLY A 92 -24.97 -6.59 1.92
N MET A 93 -25.34 -7.60 2.70
CA MET A 93 -24.58 -8.86 2.74
C MET A 93 -24.73 -9.71 1.47
N GLY A 94 -25.79 -9.52 0.68
CA GLY A 94 -26.01 -10.27 -0.56
C GLY A 94 -25.00 -9.99 -1.68
N MET A 95 -24.14 -8.98 -1.52
CA MET A 95 -23.06 -8.66 -2.45
C MET A 95 -21.66 -9.03 -1.95
N VAL A 96 -21.53 -9.49 -0.71
CA VAL A 96 -20.24 -9.80 -0.07
C VAL A 96 -19.77 -11.18 -0.48
N GLY A 97 -18.60 -11.25 -1.14
CA GLY A 97 -18.01 -12.50 -1.62
C GLY A 97 -16.83 -13.02 -0.82
N ALA A 98 -16.05 -12.14 -0.20
CA ALA A 98 -14.91 -12.50 0.63
C ALA A 98 -14.56 -11.37 1.62
N ILE A 99 -13.77 -11.69 2.63
CA ILE A 99 -13.07 -10.72 3.47
C ILE A 99 -11.57 -10.85 3.17
N CYS A 100 -10.87 -9.72 3.07
CA CYS A 100 -9.44 -9.71 2.79
C CYS A 100 -8.64 -9.80 4.10
N ASP A 101 -7.73 -10.77 4.20
CA ASP A 101 -6.91 -10.97 5.41
C ASP A 101 -5.96 -9.79 5.71
N PHE A 102 -5.62 -8.98 4.71
CA PHE A 102 -4.72 -7.84 4.89
C PHE A 102 -5.41 -6.59 5.41
N CYS A 103 -6.55 -6.21 4.81
CA CYS A 103 -7.23 -4.95 5.13
C CYS A 103 -8.49 -5.13 5.98
N GLU A 104 -8.92 -6.38 6.21
CA GLU A 104 -10.16 -6.76 6.89
C GLU A 104 -11.43 -6.10 6.31
N ALA A 105 -11.33 -5.62 5.07
CA ALA A 105 -12.46 -5.10 4.33
C ALA A 105 -13.02 -6.19 3.43
N TRP A 106 -14.34 -6.15 3.22
CA TRP A 106 -15.01 -7.12 2.38
C TRP A 106 -14.83 -6.79 0.89
N VAL A 107 -14.90 -7.82 0.06
CA VAL A 107 -14.76 -7.76 -1.41
C VAL A 107 -16.01 -8.34 -2.05
N CYS A 108 -16.52 -7.71 -3.11
CA CYS A 108 -17.72 -8.17 -3.79
C CYS A 108 -17.50 -9.40 -4.68
N HIS A 109 -18.60 -10.03 -5.10
CA HIS A 109 -18.64 -11.16 -6.02
C HIS A 109 -18.06 -10.91 -7.43
N GLY A 110 -17.59 -9.70 -7.74
CA GLY A 110 -16.93 -9.45 -9.02
C GLY A 110 -15.70 -10.34 -9.16
N ARG A 111 -15.62 -11.16 -10.21
CA ARG A 111 -14.50 -12.07 -10.46
C ARG A 111 -13.17 -11.32 -10.49
N LYS A 112 -13.13 -10.14 -11.11
CA LYS A 112 -11.95 -9.26 -11.04
C LYS A 112 -11.63 -8.90 -9.58
N CYS A 113 -12.62 -8.48 -8.79
CA CYS A 113 -12.38 -8.07 -7.41
C CYS A 113 -11.82 -9.21 -6.54
N LEU A 114 -12.44 -10.39 -6.61
CA LEU A 114 -12.00 -11.58 -5.86
C LEU A 114 -10.61 -12.05 -6.29
N SER A 115 -10.31 -12.03 -7.59
CA SER A 115 -9.03 -12.53 -8.10
C SER A 115 -7.87 -11.54 -7.98
N THR A 116 -8.13 -10.25 -7.79
CA THR A 116 -7.07 -9.22 -7.74
C THR A 116 -6.82 -8.66 -6.36
N HIS A 117 -7.85 -8.48 -5.52
CA HIS A 117 -7.74 -7.63 -4.33
C HIS A 117 -6.62 -8.05 -3.39
N ALA A 118 -6.59 -9.31 -2.96
CA ALA A 118 -5.55 -9.81 -2.06
C ALA A 118 -4.14 -9.66 -2.65
N CYS A 119 -3.97 -9.89 -3.96
CA CYS A 119 -2.68 -9.80 -4.64
C CYS A 119 -2.13 -8.36 -4.76
N SER A 120 -2.98 -7.35 -4.61
CA SER A 120 -2.63 -5.94 -4.75
C SER A 120 -3.20 -5.10 -3.62
N CYS A 121 -3.45 -5.71 -2.45
CA CYS A 121 -4.07 -5.01 -1.34
C CYS A 121 -3.11 -3.89 -0.91
N PRO A 122 -3.54 -2.62 -0.89
CA PRO A 122 -2.66 -1.51 -0.51
C PRO A 122 -2.15 -1.61 0.92
N LEU A 123 -2.91 -2.32 1.77
CA LEU A 123 -2.61 -2.58 3.17
C LEU A 123 -1.97 -3.95 3.40
N SER A 124 -1.50 -4.62 2.33
CA SER A 124 -0.52 -5.71 2.53
C SER A 124 0.69 -5.14 3.29
N ASP A 125 1.27 -5.92 4.20
CA ASP A 125 2.41 -5.57 5.06
C ASP A 125 2.33 -4.17 5.69
N ALA A 126 1.12 -3.76 6.09
CA ALA A 126 0.87 -2.43 6.61
C ALA A 126 0.92 -2.42 8.14
N ASP A 127 2.16 -2.32 8.64
CA ASP A 127 2.46 -2.15 10.05
C ASP A 127 2.99 -0.73 10.29
N CYS A 128 2.52 -0.07 11.35
CA CYS A 128 3.03 1.25 11.72
C CYS A 128 4.51 1.14 12.11
N ILE A 129 5.38 1.93 11.49
CA ILE A 129 6.82 1.88 11.81
C ILE A 129 7.19 2.45 13.18
N GLU A 130 6.28 3.16 13.86
CA GLU A 130 6.54 3.77 15.16
C GLU A 130 6.06 2.88 16.32
N CYS A 131 4.95 2.15 16.14
CA CYS A 131 4.38 1.31 17.20
C CYS A 131 4.27 -0.18 16.85
N ASP A 132 4.76 -0.61 15.69
CA ASP A 132 4.80 -2.00 15.19
C ASP A 132 3.44 -2.73 15.16
N ARG A 133 2.34 -1.97 15.23
CA ARG A 133 0.96 -2.49 15.19
C ARG A 133 0.40 -2.47 13.78
N SER A 134 -0.44 -3.46 13.48
CA SER A 134 -1.00 -3.67 12.15
C SER A 134 -2.35 -2.96 11.94
N VAL A 135 -2.95 -3.19 10.78
CA VAL A 135 -4.31 -2.74 10.42
C VAL A 135 -5.36 -3.13 11.47
N TRP A 136 -5.21 -4.29 12.11
CA TRP A 136 -6.20 -4.89 12.99
C TRP A 136 -6.36 -4.07 14.28
N GLU A 137 -5.25 -3.64 14.87
CA GLU A 137 -5.23 -2.84 16.09
C GLU A 137 -5.70 -1.40 15.83
N HIS A 138 -5.49 -0.89 14.62
CA HIS A 138 -5.75 0.52 14.29
C HIS A 138 -7.11 0.80 13.63
N GLY A 139 -7.96 -0.20 13.37
CA GLY A 139 -9.18 0.06 12.59
C GLY A 139 -8.90 0.33 11.12
N GLY A 140 -7.83 -0.29 10.62
CA GLY A 140 -6.69 0.35 9.97
C GLY A 140 -6.86 1.77 9.48
N ARG A 141 -6.83 2.69 10.44
CA ARG A 141 -6.47 4.08 10.22
C ARG A 141 -4.96 4.15 10.01
N ILE A 142 -4.53 3.57 8.89
CA ILE A 142 -3.14 3.46 8.44
C ILE A 142 -2.98 4.31 7.18
N PHE A 143 -1.87 5.05 7.13
CA PHE A 143 -1.49 5.98 6.07
C PHE A 143 -0.05 5.73 5.67
N ARG A 144 0.45 6.46 4.67
CA ARG A 144 1.86 6.46 4.32
C ARG A 144 2.45 7.83 4.50
N CYS A 145 3.68 7.87 5.00
CA CYS A 145 4.47 9.08 5.02
C CYS A 145 4.71 9.58 3.58
N SER A 146 4.53 10.89 3.37
CA SER A 146 4.80 11.54 2.08
C SER A 146 6.29 11.55 1.71
N PHE A 147 7.19 11.27 2.67
CA PHE A 147 8.64 11.37 2.49
C PHE A 147 9.33 10.00 2.41
N CYS A 148 9.07 9.13 3.39
CA CYS A 148 9.70 7.80 3.46
C CYS A 148 8.82 6.66 2.92
N HIS A 149 7.55 6.91 2.61
CA HIS A 149 6.55 5.93 2.17
C HIS A 149 6.30 4.73 3.10
N ASN A 150 6.86 4.75 4.32
CA ASN A 150 6.52 3.79 5.36
C ASN A 150 5.10 4.01 5.87
N PHE A 151 4.51 2.94 6.41
CA PHE A 151 3.17 2.97 6.97
C PHE A 151 3.18 3.57 8.38
N LEU A 152 2.15 4.38 8.65
CA LEU A 152 1.95 5.07 9.91
C LEU A 152 0.50 4.94 10.33
N CYS A 153 0.24 4.78 11.62
CA CYS A 153 -1.10 4.91 12.14
C CYS A 153 -1.52 6.39 12.22
N GLU A 154 -2.82 6.64 12.38
CA GLU A 154 -3.37 7.98 12.49
C GLU A 154 -2.77 8.80 13.63
N ASP A 155 -2.41 8.14 14.74
CA ASP A 155 -1.86 8.79 15.93
C ASP A 155 -0.41 9.24 15.68
N ASP A 156 0.40 8.40 15.02
CA ASP A 156 1.83 8.65 14.79
C ASP A 156 2.09 9.49 13.52
N GLN A 157 1.11 9.63 12.63
CA GLN A 157 1.33 10.20 11.30
C GLN A 157 1.86 11.64 11.33
N PHE A 158 1.40 12.47 12.27
CA PHE A 158 1.72 13.89 12.31
C PHE A 158 3.12 14.13 12.83
N GLU A 159 3.46 13.49 13.95
CA GLU A 159 4.78 13.61 14.57
C GLU A 159 5.86 13.03 13.65
N HIS A 160 5.63 11.85 13.08
CA HIS A 160 6.56 11.27 12.12
C HIS A 160 6.73 12.17 10.89
N GLN A 161 5.65 12.70 10.29
CA GLN A 161 5.79 13.57 9.12
C GLN A 161 6.55 14.86 9.42
N ALA A 162 6.43 15.41 10.62
CA ALA A 162 7.16 16.60 11.04
C ALA A 162 8.68 16.36 11.11
N SER A 163 9.12 15.20 11.60
CA SER A 163 10.55 14.87 11.75
C SER A 163 11.13 14.07 10.56
N CYS A 164 10.30 13.46 9.71
CA CYS A 164 10.77 12.54 8.68
C CYS A 164 11.65 13.21 7.60
N GLN A 165 11.50 14.51 7.36
CA GLN A 165 12.36 15.24 6.42
C GLN A 165 13.77 15.51 6.97
N VAL A 166 13.94 15.44 8.28
CA VAL A 166 15.21 15.72 8.96
C VAL A 166 16.11 14.49 8.92
N LEU A 167 17.40 14.72 8.64
CA LEU A 167 18.46 13.72 8.77
C LEU A 167 19.25 14.00 10.04
N GLU A 168 19.08 13.17 11.06
CA GLU A 168 19.86 13.24 12.31
C GLU A 168 21.24 12.56 12.16
N ALA A 169 21.92 12.76 11.03
CA ALA A 169 23.22 12.15 10.77
C ALA A 169 24.34 13.14 11.08
N GLU A 170 25.05 12.95 12.20
CA GLU A 170 26.13 13.83 12.67
C GLU A 170 27.20 14.15 11.61
N THR A 171 27.43 13.25 10.66
CA THR A 171 28.55 13.37 9.72
C THR A 171 28.14 13.60 8.27
N PHE A 172 26.87 13.40 7.92
CA PHE A 172 26.38 13.39 6.52
C PHE A 172 27.26 12.59 5.54
N LYS A 173 27.99 11.59 6.08
CA LYS A 173 28.93 10.77 5.32
C LYS A 173 28.18 9.64 4.62
N CYS A 174 28.68 9.30 3.44
CA CYS A 174 28.30 8.12 2.71
C CYS A 174 28.55 6.88 3.55
N VAL A 175 27.49 6.11 3.82
CA VAL A 175 27.55 4.87 4.63
C VAL A 175 28.52 3.84 4.03
N SER A 176 28.77 3.87 2.73
CA SER A 176 29.62 2.89 2.04
C SER A 176 31.11 3.23 2.04
N CYS A 177 31.51 4.52 2.06
CA CYS A 177 32.92 4.91 1.91
C CYS A 177 33.38 6.07 2.80
N ASN A 178 32.54 6.54 3.71
CA ASN A 178 32.81 7.63 4.65
C ASN A 178 33.21 9.00 4.02
N ARG A 179 33.10 9.16 2.69
CA ARG A 179 33.16 10.48 2.02
C ARG A 179 31.86 11.26 2.24
N LEU A 180 31.82 12.54 1.89
CA LEU A 180 30.59 13.33 1.98
C LEU A 180 29.46 12.72 1.12
N GLY A 181 28.27 12.61 1.68
CA GLY A 181 27.07 12.15 0.99
C GLY A 181 26.42 13.27 0.18
N GLN A 182 26.11 12.98 -1.08
CA GLN A 182 25.40 13.91 -1.99
C GLN A 182 23.91 13.57 -2.05
N HIS A 183 23.56 12.30 -1.89
CA HIS A 183 22.20 11.80 -1.91
C HIS A 183 21.80 11.20 -0.57
N SER A 184 20.57 11.45 -0.14
CA SER A 184 20.04 10.96 1.12
C SER A 184 18.73 10.22 0.96
N CYS A 185 18.59 9.11 1.68
CA CYS A 185 17.37 8.31 1.70
C CYS A 185 16.60 8.59 2.99
N LEU A 186 15.45 9.27 2.90
CA LEU A 186 14.60 9.55 4.06
C LEU A 186 13.95 8.31 4.68
N ARG A 187 13.92 7.19 3.95
CA ARG A 187 13.45 5.90 4.45
C ARG A 187 14.48 5.15 5.27
N CYS A 188 15.75 5.20 4.86
CA CYS A 188 16.85 4.57 5.60
C CYS A 188 17.53 5.52 6.59
N LYS A 189 17.20 6.82 6.52
CA LYS A 189 17.90 7.90 7.23
C LYS A 189 19.42 7.82 7.03
N ALA A 190 19.83 7.65 5.77
CA ALA A 190 21.21 7.39 5.40
C ALA A 190 21.65 8.20 4.17
N CYS A 191 22.91 8.62 4.17
CA CYS A 191 23.54 9.38 3.08
C CYS A 191 24.45 8.48 2.21
N PHE A 192 24.57 8.83 0.93
CA PHE A 192 25.38 8.15 -0.08
C PHE A 192 26.06 9.18 -0.98
N CYS A 193 27.31 8.93 -1.39
CA CYS A 193 27.93 9.71 -2.47
C CYS A 193 27.35 9.30 -3.83
N ASP A 194 27.58 10.12 -4.85
CA ASP A 194 27.06 9.89 -6.21
C ASP A 194 27.38 8.50 -6.78
N GLU A 195 28.59 8.02 -6.53
CA GLU A 195 29.04 6.70 -7.00
C GLU A 195 28.23 5.55 -6.36
N HIS A 196 28.02 5.60 -5.04
CA HIS A 196 27.27 4.56 -4.32
C HIS A 196 25.75 4.67 -4.53
N ALA A 197 25.23 5.90 -4.70
CA ALA A 197 23.82 6.11 -5.01
C ALA A 197 23.46 5.59 -6.41
N ARG A 198 24.36 5.71 -7.38
CA ARG A 198 24.17 5.24 -8.77
C ARG A 198 24.59 3.78 -8.98
N SER A 199 24.76 3.02 -7.90
CA SER A 199 25.10 1.59 -7.99
C SER A 199 24.04 0.80 -8.79
N LYS A 200 24.46 -0.28 -9.46
CA LYS A 200 23.59 -1.08 -10.36
C LYS A 200 22.57 -1.97 -9.64
N VAL A 201 22.41 -1.83 -8.32
CA VAL A 201 21.51 -2.68 -7.52
C VAL A 201 20.04 -2.44 -7.90
N PHE A 202 19.66 -1.17 -8.07
CA PHE A 202 18.31 -0.77 -8.47
C PHE A 202 18.34 -0.03 -9.81
N LYS A 203 17.32 -0.26 -10.65
CA LYS A 203 17.24 0.36 -11.97
C LYS A 203 16.91 1.85 -11.82
N GLN A 204 17.83 2.70 -12.23
CA GLN A 204 17.58 4.14 -12.28
C GLN A 204 16.71 4.51 -13.49
N GLU A 205 15.68 5.33 -13.26
CA GLU A 205 14.90 5.96 -14.33
C GLU A 205 15.56 7.26 -14.77
N LYS A 206 15.65 7.49 -16.09
CA LYS A 206 16.21 8.73 -16.62
C LYS A 206 15.39 9.93 -16.14
N GLY A 207 16.07 10.95 -15.61
CA GLY A 207 15.42 12.17 -15.11
C GLY A 207 14.91 12.10 -13.67
N LYS A 208 15.06 10.97 -12.97
CA LYS A 208 14.76 10.85 -11.53
C LYS A 208 16.04 10.73 -10.70
N ALA A 209 15.94 11.17 -9.44
CA ALA A 209 16.99 10.99 -8.45
C ALA A 209 17.33 9.49 -8.29
N PRO A 210 18.60 9.14 -8.02
CA PRO A 210 19.01 7.75 -7.91
C PRO A 210 18.25 7.03 -6.77
N PRO A 211 17.90 5.75 -6.95
CA PRO A 211 17.30 4.95 -5.90
C PRO A 211 18.32 4.66 -4.78
N CYS A 212 17.85 4.53 -3.56
CA CYS A 212 18.68 4.15 -2.42
C CYS A 212 19.29 2.76 -2.65
N PRO A 213 20.61 2.58 -2.54
CA PRO A 213 21.25 1.28 -2.77
C PRO A 213 20.86 0.21 -1.72
N LYS A 214 20.30 0.62 -0.58
CA LYS A 214 19.85 -0.28 0.49
C LYS A 214 18.39 -0.74 0.32
N CYS A 215 17.48 0.18 -0.01
CA CYS A 215 16.03 -0.11 -0.01
C CYS A 215 15.31 0.21 -1.33
N GLY A 216 15.99 0.80 -2.32
CA GLY A 216 15.40 1.17 -3.61
C GLY A 216 14.55 2.45 -3.60
N HIS A 217 14.23 3.01 -2.43
CA HIS A 217 13.45 4.26 -2.29
C HIS A 217 14.18 5.44 -2.94
N GLN A 218 13.44 6.33 -3.60
CA GLN A 218 14.01 7.50 -4.25
C GLN A 218 14.79 8.37 -3.24
N THR A 219 16.04 8.69 -3.56
CA THR A 219 16.85 9.60 -2.74
C THR A 219 16.52 11.07 -3.06
N GLN A 220 16.89 11.96 -2.15
CA GLN A 220 16.88 13.41 -2.35
C GLN A 220 18.31 13.95 -2.28
N GLU A 221 18.55 15.13 -2.86
CA GLU A 221 19.85 15.77 -2.68
C GLU A 221 19.99 16.24 -1.24
N THR A 222 21.14 15.94 -0.63
CA THR A 222 21.36 16.18 0.81
C THR A 222 21.33 17.67 1.14
N LYS A 223 21.74 18.52 0.20
CA LYS A 223 21.70 19.98 0.33
C LYS A 223 20.27 20.56 0.35
N ASP A 224 19.29 19.84 -0.20
CA ASP A 224 17.91 20.31 -0.32
C ASP A 224 17.07 19.93 0.92
N LEU A 225 17.64 19.13 1.81
CA LEU A 225 16.98 18.71 3.05
C LEU A 225 17.26 19.72 4.16
N SER A 226 16.26 19.97 5.00
CA SER A 226 16.44 20.77 6.21
C SER A 226 17.41 20.06 7.15
N MET A 227 18.57 20.68 7.34
CA MET A 227 19.61 20.24 8.28
C MET A 227 19.33 20.93 9.61
N SER A 228 19.22 20.15 10.68
CA SER A 228 19.07 20.67 12.06
C SER A 228 20.43 20.91 12.68
#